data_AF-A0A0G0IHT2-F1
#
_entry.id   AF-A0A0G0IHT2-F1
#
_cell.length_a   1.000
_cell.length_b   1.000
_cell.length_c   1.000
_cell.angle_alpha   90.00
_cell.angle_beta   90.00
_cell.angle_gamma   90.00
#
_symmetry.space_group_name_H-M   'P 1'
#
loop_
_entity.id
_entity.type
_entity.pdbx_description
1 polymer ?
#
loop_
_entity_poly.entity_id
_entity_poly.type
_entity_poly.pdbx_seq_one_letter_code
_entity_poly.pdbx_strand_id
1 'polypeptide(L)' 'MGTKCPKCGKEMKIVREDVSNNAKKDKDYKEYKRSVYWCELDDVWVNIEIPK' A
#
# COMPACT_ATOMS: atom_id res chain seq x y z
N MET A 1 -13.24 0.80 0.96
CA MET A 1 -12.98 1.60 -0.24
C MET A 1 -11.77 0.98 -0.94
N GLY A 2 -11.95 0.45 -2.15
CA GLY A 2 -10.85 -0.12 -2.94
C GLY A 2 -10.05 0.95 -3.69
N THR A 3 -8.79 0.70 -3.97
CA THR A 3 -7.92 1.57 -4.78
C THR A 3 -8.20 1.34 -6.26
N LYS A 4 -8.38 2.40 -7.04
CA LYS A 4 -8.53 2.32 -8.50
C LYS A 4 -7.17 2.49 -9.18
N CYS A 5 -6.96 1.76 -10.27
CA CYS A 5 -5.77 1.89 -11.10
C CYS A 5 -5.71 3.29 -11.73
N PRO A 6 -4.62 4.04 -11.57
CA PRO A 6 -4.51 5.39 -12.12
C PRO A 6 -4.46 5.42 -13.66
N LYS A 7 -4.22 4.28 -14.31
CA LYS A 7 -4.10 4.18 -15.77
C LYS A 7 -5.41 3.80 -16.45
N CYS A 8 -6.07 2.72 -16.02
CA CYS A 8 -7.33 2.26 -16.62
C CYS A 8 -8.59 2.54 -15.79
N GLY A 9 -8.45 3.06 -14.56
CA GLY A 9 -9.58 3.40 -13.69
C GLY A 9 -10.31 2.20 -13.08
N LYS A 10 -9.92 0.96 -13.39
CA LYS A 10 -10.52 -0.26 -12.81
C LYS A 10 -10.06 -0.48 -11.38
N GLU A 11 -10.84 -1.23 -10.60
CA GLU A 11 -10.46 -1.60 -9.24
C GLU A 11 -9.21 -2.48 -9.23
N MET A 12 -8.29 -2.18 -8.32
CA MET A 12 -7.08 -2.95 -8.10
C MET A 12 -7.31 -4.01 -7.03
N LYS A 13 -6.62 -5.14 -7.15
CA LYS A 13 -6.65 -6.21 -6.14
C LYS A 13 -5.62 -5.93 -5.06
N ILE A 14 -5.99 -6.12 -3.80
CA ILE A 14 -5.03 -6.15 -2.69
C ILE A 14 -4.28 -7.47 -2.77
N VAL A 15 -2.96 -7.40 -2.94
CA VAL A 15 -2.09 -8.59 -3.02
C VAL A 15 -1.28 -8.81 -1.74
N ARG A 16 -1.13 -7.78 -0.91
CA ARG A 16 -0.44 -7.86 0.37
C ARG A 16 -0.95 -6.78 1.32
N GLU A 17 -1.13 -7.16 2.58
CA GLU A 17 -1.26 -6.22 3.69
C GLU A 17 -0.24 -6.61 4.77
N ASP A 18 0.58 -5.67 5.19
CA ASP A 18 1.57 -5.89 6.24
C ASP A 18 1.82 -4.64 7.08
N VAL A 19 2.55 -4.80 8.19
CA VAL A 19 3.01 -3.68 9.00
C VAL A 19 4.42 -3.33 8.55
N SER A 20 4.60 -2.10 8.10
CA SER A 20 5.92 -1.52 7.85
C SER A 20 6.26 -0.56 8.97
N ASN A 21 7.54 -0.28 9.16
CA ASN A 21 7.99 0.69 10.15
C ASN A 21 9.07 1.59 9.54
N ASN A 22 9.25 2.77 10.13
CA ASN A 22 10.44 3.53 9.83
C ASN A 22 11.67 2.84 10.46
N ALA A 23 12.84 2.98 9.83
CA ALA A 23 14.07 2.31 10.27
C ALA A 23 14.64 2.84 11.61
N LYS A 24 13.96 3.78 12.27
CA LYS A 24 14.37 4.37 13.53
C LYS A 24 13.97 3.46 14.69
N LYS A 25 14.93 3.08 15.54
CA LYS A 25 14.75 2.13 16.67
C LYS A 25 14.45 2.81 18.01
N ASP A 26 14.24 4.12 18.01
CA ASP A 26 14.18 4.99 19.18
C ASP A 26 12.86 5.79 19.23
N LYS A 27 12.84 6.96 19.89
CA LYS A 27 11.61 7.73 20.22
C LYS A 27 10.74 8.12 19.01
N ASP A 28 11.28 8.01 17.80
CA ASP A 28 10.59 8.30 16.55
C ASP A 28 10.01 7.07 15.85
N TYR A 29 10.03 5.88 16.46
CA TYR A 29 9.46 4.66 15.88
C TYR A 29 7.99 4.88 15.49
N LYS A 30 7.67 4.65 14.21
CA LYS A 30 6.32 4.74 13.66
C LYS A 30 6.01 3.48 12.89
N GLU A 31 4.88 2.87 13.23
CA GLU A 31 4.30 1.78 12.48
C GLU A 31 3.34 2.33 11.44
N TYR A 32 3.33 1.69 10.28
CA TYR A 32 2.44 2.01 9.19
C TYR A 32 1.77 0.72 8.76
N LYS A 33 0.44 0.73 8.67
CA LYS A 33 -0.28 -0.31 7.95
C LYS A 33 -0.03 -0.08 6.47
N ARG A 34 0.66 -1.03 5.82
CA ARG A 34 0.93 -1.01 4.39
C ARG A 34 -0.02 -1.94 3.66
N SER A 35 -0.66 -1.43 2.62
CA SER A 35 -1.49 -2.20 1.70
C SER A 35 -0.92 -2.05 0.28
N VAL A 36 -0.65 -3.18 -0.36
CA VAL A 36 -0.13 -3.25 -1.73
C VAL A 36 -1.27 -3.67 -2.66
N TYR A 37 -1.52 -2.83 -3.65
CA TYR A 37 -2.53 -3.02 -4.67
C TYR A 37 -1.87 -3.31 -6.02
N TRP A 38 -2.42 -4.25 -6.75
CA TRP A 38 -1.96 -4.61 -8.09
C TRP A 38 -3.11 -4.55 -9.10
N CYS A 39 -2.83 -3.96 -10.26
CA CYS A 39 -3.71 -3.98 -11.42
C CYS A 39 -3.21 -5.04 -12.40
N GLU A 40 -3.93 -6.15 -12.50
CA GLU A 40 -3.60 -7.28 -13.39
C GLU A 40 -3.56 -6.91 -14.88
N LEU A 41 -4.29 -5.87 -15.30
CA LEU A 41 -4.41 -5.50 -16.70
C LEU A 41 -3.26 -4.65 -17.22
N ASP A 42 -2.78 -3.73 -16.37
CA ASP A 42 -1.76 -2.75 -16.73
C ASP A 42 -0.41 -3.02 -16.06
N ASP A 43 -0.34 -4.06 -15.23
CA ASP A 43 0.78 -4.38 -14.35
C ASP A 43 1.23 -3.18 -13.49
N VAL A 44 0.25 -2.43 -12.97
CA VAL A 44 0.49 -1.25 -12.12
C VAL A 44 0.43 -1.66 -10.65
N TRP A 45 1.37 -1.16 -9.87
CA TRP A 45 1.50 -1.42 -8.44
C TRP A 45 1.33 -0.12 -7.65
N VAL A 46 0.52 -0.14 -6.60
CA VAL A 46 0.27 1.00 -5.72
C VAL A 46 0.43 0.56 -4.27
N ASN A 47 1.28 1.26 -3.53
CA ASN A 47 1.48 1.04 -2.10
C ASN A 47 0.84 2.19 -1.33
N ILE A 48 -0.01 1.86 -0.37
CA ILE A 48 -0.61 2.82 0.55
C ILE A 48 -0.12 2.50 1.95
N GLU A 49 0.47 3.49 2.61
CA GLU A 49 0.97 3.39 3.98
C GLU A 49 0.17 4.36 4.85
N ILE A 50 -0.57 3.83 5.82
CA ILE A 50 -1.35 4.61 6.78
C ILE A 50 -0.64 4.52 8.14
N PRO A 51 -0.19 5.65 8.72
CA PRO A 51 0.39 5.65 10.07
C PRO A 51 -0.61 5.08 11.07
N LYS A 52 -0.12 4.22 11.97
CA LYS A 52 -0.92 3.62 13.04
C LYS A 52 -0.98 4.52 14.28
#